data_AF-A0A392PNV5-F1
#
_entry.id   AF-A0A392PNV5-F1
#
_cell.length_a   1.000
_cell.length_b   1.000
_cell.length_c   1.000
_cell.angle_alpha   90.00
_cell.angle_beta   90.00
_cell.angle_gamma   90.00
#
_symmetry.space_group_name_H-M   'P 1'
#
loop_
_entity.id
_entity.type
_entity.pdbx_description
1 polymer ?
#
loop_
_entity_poly.entity_id
_entity_poly.type
_entity_poly.pdbx_seq_one_letter_code
_entity_poly.pdbx_strand_id
1 'polypeptide(L)'
;MLDNQLETYIIDMRRSVEFTSLKGISDLSEKLVETTRHIVYPLVYLLLKLALILPVATATVERSFSAMKIVKTRLRNRMGDEWLNNCLVIYLERDVFNNVDNELILQRFQNMG
;
A
#
# COMPACT_ATOMS: atom_id res chain seq x y z
N MET A 1 1.20 12.74 28.16
CA MET A 1 2.46 11.96 27.97
C MET A 1 2.93 12.00 26.53
N LEU A 2 2.06 11.77 25.54
CA LEU A 2 2.37 11.97 24.11
C LEU A 2 2.55 13.45 23.73
N ASP A 3 1.73 14.35 24.30
CA ASP A 3 1.81 15.79 24.00
C ASP A 3 3.16 16.40 24.45
N ASN A 4 3.63 16.04 25.65
CA ASN A 4 4.95 16.47 26.14
C ASN A 4 6.11 15.96 25.27
N GLN A 5 5.96 14.77 24.66
CA GLN A 5 6.95 14.22 23.73
C GLN A 5 6.95 14.97 22.40
N LEU A 6 5.77 15.38 21.93
CA LEU A 6 5.63 16.16 20.70
C LEU A 6 6.22 17.57 20.86
N GLU A 7 5.94 18.23 21.98
CA GLU A 7 6.54 19.53 22.31
C GLU A 7 8.06 19.45 22.42
N THR A 8 8.57 18.42 23.10
CA THR A 8 10.01 18.16 23.22
C THR A 8 10.65 17.93 21.84
N TYR A 9 10.01 17.11 21.00
CA TYR A 9 10.42 16.90 19.62
C TYR A 9 10.46 18.20 18.82
N ILE A 10 9.41 19.03 18.89
CA ILE A 10 9.34 20.30 18.15
C ILE A 10 10.45 21.25 18.59
N ILE A 11 10.70 21.35 19.90
CA ILE A 11 11.77 22.19 20.45
C ILE A 11 13.14 21.69 19.98
N ASP A 12 13.38 20.38 20.04
CA ASP A 12 14.63 19.74 19.60
C ASP A 12 14.88 19.86 18.09
N MET A 13 13.84 19.71 17.26
CA MET A 13 13.96 19.94 15.82
C MET A 13 14.24 21.41 15.50
N ARG A 14 13.58 22.36 16.17
CA ARG A 14 13.78 23.80 15.92
C ARG A 14 15.14 24.32 16.36
N ARG A 15 15.74 23.69 17.37
CA ARG A 15 17.06 24.08 17.90
C ARG A 15 18.22 23.51 17.09
N SER A 16 18.01 22.41 16.38
CA SER A 16 19.07 21.78 15.61
C SER A 16 19.22 22.43 14.23
N VAL A 17 20.44 22.89 13.95
CA VAL A 17 20.83 23.41 12.63
C VAL A 17 20.71 22.36 11.52
N GLU A 18 20.70 21.07 11.88
CA GLU A 18 20.55 19.97 10.93
C GLU A 18 19.14 19.91 10.31
N PHE A 19 18.16 20.57 10.94
CA PHE A 19 16.74 20.54 10.57
C PHE A 19 16.22 21.88 10.04
N THR A 20 17.06 22.91 9.87
CA THR A 20 16.64 24.27 9.46
C THR A 20 16.37 24.42 7.96
N SER A 21 16.86 23.51 7.11
CA SER A 21 16.82 23.65 5.64
C SER A 21 16.09 22.50 4.91
N LEU A 22 15.10 21.89 5.55
CA LEU A 22 14.33 20.78 4.99
C LEU A 22 13.25 21.30 4.01
N LYS A 23 13.15 20.70 2.82
CA LYS A 23 12.19 21.11 1.78
C LYS A 23 10.88 20.33 1.84
N GLY A 24 10.85 19.23 2.58
CA GLY A 24 9.65 18.40 2.71
C GLY A 24 9.75 17.30 3.76
N ILE A 25 8.67 16.52 3.84
CA ILE A 25 8.52 15.42 4.80
C ILE A 25 9.47 14.25 4.53
N SER A 26 9.88 14.06 3.28
CA SER A 26 10.89 13.07 2.89
C SER A 26 12.26 13.43 3.47
N ASP A 27 12.70 14.68 3.26
CA ASP A 27 13.96 15.20 3.81
C ASP A 27 13.97 15.12 5.34
N LEU A 28 12.84 15.41 5.99
CA LEU A 28 12.69 15.26 7.43
C LEU A 28 12.87 13.81 7.88
N SER A 29 12.23 12.86 7.17
CA SER A 29 12.35 11.43 7.47
C SER A 29 13.79 10.94 7.32
N GLU A 30 14.48 11.35 6.25
CA GLU A 30 15.89 11.02 6.01
C GLU A 30 16.78 11.59 7.11
N LYS A 31 16.62 12.88 7.44
CA LYS A 31 17.40 13.55 8.47
C LYS A 31 17.22 12.93 9.85
N LEU A 32 16.03 12.45 10.20
CA LEU A 32 15.78 11.74 11.46
C LEU A 32 16.51 10.39 11.54
N VAL A 33 16.74 9.73 10.41
CA VAL A 33 17.53 8.51 10.35
C VAL A 33 19.02 8.83 10.51
N GLU A 34 19.53 9.77 9.73
CA GLU A 34 20.93 10.22 9.78
C GLU A 34 21.37 10.63 11.19
N THR A 35 20.51 11.37 11.88
CA THR A 35 20.79 11.91 13.22
C THR A 35 20.40 10.96 14.35
N THR A 36 19.96 9.73 14.03
CA THR A 36 19.47 8.70 14.97
C THR A 36 18.23 9.09 15.80
N ARG A 37 17.64 10.27 15.54
CA ARG A 37 16.46 10.79 16.23
C ARG A 37 15.20 9.95 16.03
N HIS A 38 15.15 9.11 15.00
CA HIS A 38 14.09 8.11 14.81
C HIS A 38 13.98 7.10 15.97
N ILE A 39 15.07 6.85 16.71
CA ILE A 39 15.09 5.97 17.89
C ILE A 39 14.56 6.71 19.12
N VAL A 40 14.88 8.01 19.24
CA VAL A 40 14.47 8.88 20.35
C VAL A 40 12.99 9.22 20.27
N TYR A 41 12.47 9.41 19.05
CA TYR A 41 11.07 9.77 18.80
C TYR A 41 10.37 8.72 17.90
N PRO A 42 10.23 7.47 18.36
CA PRO A 42 9.77 6.36 17.52
C PRO A 42 8.32 6.56 17.04
N LEU A 43 7.46 7.18 17.85
CA LEU A 43 6.07 7.47 17.48
C LEU A 43 5.96 8.56 16.41
N VAL A 44 6.80 9.61 16.49
CA VAL A 44 6.86 10.66 15.48
C VAL A 44 7.38 10.10 14.16
N TYR A 45 8.43 9.28 14.22
CA TYR A 45 8.97 8.60 13.05
C TYR A 45 7.95 7.65 12.40
N LEU A 46 7.18 6.90 13.20
CA LEU A 46 6.10 6.05 12.69
C LEU A 46 5.04 6.86 11.94
N LEU A 47 4.62 8.01 12.47
CA LEU A 47 3.66 8.89 11.80
C LEU A 47 4.19 9.41 10.46
N LEU A 48 5.46 9.83 10.40
CA LEU A 48 6.10 10.26 9.16
C LEU A 48 6.17 9.13 8.13
N LYS A 49 6.52 7.92 8.57
CA LYS A 49 6.56 6.73 7.72
C LYS A 49 5.18 6.39 7.15
N LEU A 50 4.14 6.44 7.97
CA LEU A 50 2.76 6.23 7.51
C LEU A 50 2.34 7.31 6.52
N ALA A 51 2.64 8.59 6.78
CA ALA A 51 2.33 9.69 5.87
C ALA A 51 3.02 9.55 4.51
N LEU A 52 4.24 8.99 4.47
CA LEU A 52 4.97 8.72 3.23
C LEU A 52 4.45 7.49 2.46
N ILE A 53 4.00 6.45 3.17
CA ILE A 53 3.51 5.21 2.56
C ILE A 53 2.06 5.35 2.07
N LEU A 54 1.24 6.14 2.78
CA LEU A 54 -0.19 6.27 2.52
C LEU A 54 -0.50 6.68 1.07
N PRO A 55 0.16 7.68 0.44
CA PRO A 55 -0.09 8.03 -0.95
C PRO A 55 0.19 6.88 -1.92
N VAL A 56 1.25 6.09 -1.67
CA VAL A 56 1.62 4.94 -2.51
C VAL A 56 0.60 3.82 -2.38
N ALA A 57 0.14 3.55 -1.15
CA ALA A 57 -0.90 2.57 -0.88
C ALA A 57 -2.22 3.00 -1.54
N THR A 58 -2.66 4.24 -1.33
CA THR A 58 -3.88 4.79 -1.93
C THR A 58 -3.84 4.73 -3.45
N ALA A 59 -2.74 5.17 -4.09
CA ALA A 59 -2.61 5.11 -5.54
C ALA A 59 -2.63 3.67 -6.08
N THR A 60 -2.07 2.70 -5.34
CA THR A 60 -2.08 1.29 -5.72
C THR A 60 -3.49 0.70 -5.62
N VAL A 61 -4.20 1.05 -4.55
CA VAL A 61 -5.59 0.65 -4.34
C VAL A 61 -6.47 1.27 -5.42
N GLU A 62 -6.40 2.58 -5.66
CA GLU A 62 -7.15 3.27 -6.73
C GLU A 62 -6.86 2.70 -8.11
N ARG A 63 -5.59 2.41 -8.43
CA ARG A 63 -5.22 1.76 -9.69
C ARG A 63 -5.84 0.38 -9.82
N SER A 64 -5.84 -0.41 -8.74
CA SER A 64 -6.45 -1.75 -8.72
C SER A 64 -7.97 -1.68 -8.89
N PHE A 65 -8.64 -0.77 -8.19
CA PHE A 65 -10.07 -0.52 -8.35
C PHE A 65 -10.43 0.02 -9.73
N SER A 66 -9.60 0.86 -10.32
CA SER A 66 -9.79 1.38 -11.68
C SER A 66 -9.62 0.26 -12.72
N ALA A 67 -8.58 -0.56 -12.60
CA ALA A 67 -8.40 -1.74 -13.44
C ALA A 67 -9.60 -2.69 -13.32
N MET A 68 -10.07 -2.93 -12.09
CA MET A 68 -11.26 -3.73 -11.82
C MET A 68 -12.52 -3.12 -12.42
N LYS A 69 -12.68 -1.80 -12.37
CA LYS A 69 -13.80 -1.08 -13.01
C LYS A 69 -13.73 -1.20 -14.54
N ILE A 70 -12.55 -1.10 -15.14
CA ILE A 70 -12.36 -1.26 -16.59
C ILE A 70 -12.66 -2.70 -17.00
N VAL A 71 -12.14 -3.69 -16.27
CA VAL A 71 -12.44 -5.10 -16.48
C VAL A 71 -13.93 -5.35 -16.28
N LYS A 72 -14.55 -4.80 -15.23
CA LYS A 72 -16.00 -4.88 -14.99
C LYS A 72 -16.82 -4.30 -16.13
N THR A 73 -16.49 -3.12 -16.61
CA THR A 73 -17.22 -2.50 -17.74
C THR A 73 -16.99 -3.26 -19.04
N ARG A 74 -15.76 -3.69 -19.34
CA ARG A 74 -15.45 -4.45 -20.56
C ARG A 74 -16.06 -5.85 -20.55
N LEU A 75 -16.00 -6.54 -19.41
CA LEU A 75 -16.60 -7.87 -19.24
C LEU A 75 -18.12 -7.77 -19.13
N ARG A 76 -18.71 -6.78 -18.46
CA ARG A 76 -20.18 -6.62 -18.42
C ARG A 76 -20.77 -6.31 -19.80
N ASN A 77 -20.02 -5.61 -20.65
CA ASN A 77 -20.36 -5.44 -22.06
C ASN A 77 -20.18 -6.73 -22.89
N ARG A 78 -19.65 -7.82 -22.31
CA ARG A 78 -19.38 -9.10 -23.00
C ARG A 78 -19.94 -10.35 -22.29
N MET A 79 -20.27 -10.31 -20.99
CA MET A 79 -20.52 -11.42 -20.06
C MET A 79 -21.33 -10.92 -18.83
N GLY A 80 -22.23 -11.75 -18.30
CA GLY A 80 -23.12 -11.39 -17.18
C GLY A 80 -22.43 -11.19 -15.83
N ASP A 81 -23.15 -10.55 -14.89
CA ASP A 81 -22.66 -10.15 -13.55
C ASP A 81 -22.09 -11.34 -12.72
N GLU A 82 -22.56 -12.57 -12.96
CA GLU A 82 -22.11 -13.80 -12.29
C GLU A 82 -20.68 -14.20 -12.68
N TRP A 83 -20.33 -14.11 -13.96
CA TRP A 83 -18.97 -14.43 -14.42
C TRP A 83 -17.95 -13.42 -13.91
N LEU A 84 -18.38 -12.17 -13.76
CA LEU A 84 -17.56 -11.14 -13.17
C LEU A 84 -17.20 -11.43 -11.70
N ASN A 85 -18.18 -11.94 -10.94
CA ASN A 85 -17.97 -12.30 -9.55
C ASN A 85 -16.94 -13.43 -9.43
N ASN A 86 -17.01 -14.42 -10.31
CA ASN A 86 -16.03 -15.50 -10.40
C ASN A 86 -14.62 -15.00 -10.73
N CYS A 87 -14.46 -14.05 -11.67
CA CYS A 87 -13.15 -13.46 -11.96
C CYS A 87 -12.56 -12.66 -10.79
N LEU A 88 -13.43 -12.01 -10.00
CA LEU A 88 -13.06 -11.27 -8.80
C LEU A 88 -12.51 -12.20 -7.71
N VAL A 89 -13.15 -13.36 -7.51
CA VAL A 89 -12.67 -14.42 -6.62
C VAL A 89 -11.29 -14.93 -7.07
N ILE A 90 -11.11 -15.21 -8.36
CA ILE A 90 -9.81 -15.64 -8.91
C ILE A 90 -8.72 -14.57 -8.72
N TYR A 91 -9.07 -13.28 -8.83
CA TYR A 91 -8.12 -12.19 -8.62
C TYR A 91 -7.72 -12.02 -7.15
N LEU A 92 -8.66 -12.21 -6.21
CA LEU A 92 -8.38 -12.17 -4.77
C LEU A 92 -7.59 -13.40 -4.31
N GLU A 93 -7.88 -14.57 -4.88
CA GLU A 93 -7.21 -15.84 -4.58
C GLU A 93 -6.07 -16.13 -5.55
N ARG A 94 -5.52 -15.11 -6.22
CA ARG A 94 -4.56 -15.30 -7.31
C ARG A 94 -3.31 -16.04 -6.87
N ASP A 95 -2.88 -15.87 -5.63
CA ASP A 95 -1.75 -16.61 -5.05
C ASP A 95 -2.06 -18.10 -4.90
N VAL A 96 -3.31 -18.46 -4.55
CA VAL A 96 -3.77 -19.85 -4.50
C VAL A 96 -3.91 -20.40 -5.91
N PHE A 97 -4.48 -19.62 -6.83
CA PHE A 97 -4.70 -20.03 -8.22
C PHE A 97 -3.40 -20.23 -9.00
N ASN A 98 -2.37 -19.41 -8.73
CA ASN A 98 -1.06 -19.54 -9.35
C ASN A 98 -0.34 -20.85 -8.94
N ASN A 99 -0.76 -21.50 -7.85
CA ASN A 99 -0.25 -22.81 -7.42
C ASN A 99 -1.01 -23.98 -8.06
N VAL A 100 -2.07 -23.73 -8.83
CA VAL A 100 -2.83 -24.77 -9.51
C VAL A 100 -2.22 -25.03 -10.88
N ASP A 101 -1.89 -26.29 -11.15
CA ASP A 101 -1.33 -26.72 -12.43
C ASP A 101 -2.38 -26.64 -13.55
N ASN A 102 -2.01 -26.04 -14.68
CA ASN A 102 -2.85 -25.94 -15.86
C ASN A 102 -3.18 -27.33 -16.43
N GLU A 103 -2.30 -28.32 -16.25
CA GLU A 103 -2.53 -29.70 -16.69
C GLU A 103 -3.72 -30.32 -15.92
N LEU A 104 -3.82 -30.05 -14.62
CA LEU A 104 -4.94 -30.52 -13.77
C LEU A 104 -6.25 -29.81 -14.14
N ILE A 105 -6.19 -28.53 -14.51
CA ILE A 105 -7.37 -27.79 -14.99
C ILE A 105 -7.88 -28.41 -16.29
N LEU A 106 -6.98 -28.70 -17.24
CA LEU A 106 -7.32 -29.28 -18.54
C LEU A 106 -7.94 -30.67 -18.39
N GLN A 107 -7.33 -31.55 -17.57
CA GLN A 107 -7.86 -32.89 -17.30
C GLN A 107 -9.25 -32.83 -16.66
N ARG A 108 -9.47 -31.90 -15.72
CA ARG A 108 -10.77 -31.77 -15.06
C ARG A 108 -11.85 -31.26 -16.02
N PHE A 109 -11.52 -30.35 -16.93
CA PHE A 109 -12.43 -29.90 -17.98
C PHE A 109 -12.77 -31.01 -18.98
N GLN A 110 -11.79 -31.84 -19.35
CA GLN A 110 -12.01 -32.99 -20.24
C GLN A 110 -12.89 -34.06 -19.60
N ASN A 111 -12.77 -34.27 -18.29
CA ASN A 111 -13.58 -35.23 -17.53
C ASN A 111 -14.99 -34.72 -17.17
N MET A 112 -15.33 -33.47 -17.52
CA MET A 112 -16.67 -32.89 -17.34
C MET A 112 -17.55 -33.01 -18.59
N GLY A 113 -17.02 -33.52 -19.71
CA GLY A 113 -17.79 -33.92 -20.90
C GLY A 113 -18.14 -35.39 -20.87
#